data_AF-A0AAW0LJS3-F1
#
_entry.id   AF-A0AAW0LJS3-F1
#
_cell.length_a   1.000
_cell.length_b   1.000
_cell.length_c   1.000
_cell.angle_alpha   90.00
_cell.angle_beta   90.00
_cell.angle_gamma   90.00
#
_symmetry.space_group_name_H-M   'P 1'
#
loop_
_entity.id
_entity.type
_entity.pdbx_description
1 polymer ?
#
loop_
_entity_poly.entity_id
_entity_poly.type
_entity_poly.pdbx_seq_one_letter_code
_entity_poly.pdbx_strand_id
1 'polypeptide(L)'
;YEKCFFFPVYSLPSEKWVTLLLIIGITSVSILCAISSVYIWHRNIAKRQENRNIDQRNRAQRMLNSERHAWRLWTDKKVLDLMDETLQDTCIANQFVKCANIGLLCVQENPGDRPTMMNVIKMLDIETVNLPTPKRAAFFIGRDHSKATSSDQPESNNVLTNTLEGR
;
A
#
# COMPACT_ATOMS: atom_id res chain seq x y z
N TYR A 1 9.59 49.15 56.26
CA TYR A 1 10.17 47.84 55.92
C TYR A 1 10.02 47.61 54.43
N GLU A 2 10.66 48.44 53.62
CA GLU A 2 10.75 48.21 52.18
C GLU A 2 12.15 47.67 51.91
N LYS A 3 12.20 46.35 51.70
CA LYS A 3 13.38 45.71 51.12
C LYS A 3 13.42 46.11 49.65
N CYS A 4 14.11 47.20 49.34
CA CYS A 4 14.53 47.49 47.98
C CYS A 4 15.36 46.29 47.50
N PHE A 5 14.75 45.45 46.66
CA PHE A 5 15.44 44.43 45.88
C PHE A 5 16.42 45.16 44.97
N PHE A 6 17.66 45.28 45.45
CA PHE A 6 18.78 45.71 44.65
C PHE A 6 19.11 44.57 43.69
N PHE A 7 18.40 44.50 42.57
CA PHE A 7 18.88 43.73 41.43
C PHE A 7 20.19 44.38 40.99
N PRO A 8 21.33 43.65 40.99
CA PRO A 8 22.57 44.21 40.51
C PRO A 8 22.40 44.45 39.02
N VAL A 9 22.34 45.74 38.65
CA VAL A 9 22.58 46.16 37.27
C VAL A 9 24.01 45.73 36.96
N TYR A 10 24.12 44.62 36.24
CA TYR A 10 25.37 44.10 35.76
C TYR A 10 26.00 45.15 34.81
N SER A 11 26.85 46.03 35.33
CA SER A 11 27.73 46.90 34.54
C SER A 11 28.76 46.03 33.83
N LEU A 12 28.43 45.52 32.65
CA LEU A 12 29.38 44.81 31.79
C LEU A 12 30.26 45.83 31.03
N PRO A 13 31.60 45.62 30.98
CA PRO A 13 32.54 46.44 30.20
C PRO A 13 32.12 46.52 28.72
N SER A 14 32.38 47.65 28.06
CA SER A 14 32.07 47.95 26.65
C SER A 14 32.45 46.82 25.67
N GLU A 15 33.55 46.11 25.96
CA GLU A 15 34.05 44.98 25.16
C GLU A 15 33.12 43.76 25.13
N LYS A 16 32.30 43.57 26.18
CA LYS A 16 31.41 42.39 26.28
C LYS A 16 30.12 42.55 25.46
N TRP A 17 29.74 43.78 25.10
CA TRP A 17 28.56 44.00 24.25
C TRP A 17 28.82 43.55 22.81
N VAL A 18 30.04 43.71 22.32
CA VAL A 18 30.45 43.26 20.97
C VAL A 18 30.39 41.74 20.87
N THR A 19 30.88 41.02 21.88
CA THR A 19 30.84 39.55 21.90
C THR A 19 29.43 39.00 22.01
N LEU A 20 28.54 39.65 22.78
CA LEU A 20 27.12 39.28 22.85
C LEU A 20 26.41 39.44 21.51
N LEU A 21 26.64 40.54 20.78
CA LEU A 21 26.04 40.76 19.46
C LEU A 21 26.50 39.71 18.44
N LEU A 22 27.77 39.32 18.47
CA LEU A 22 28.30 38.26 17.61
C LEU A 22 27.65 36.91 17.91
N ILE A 23 27.49 36.54 19.19
CA ILE A 23 26.85 35.29 19.60
C ILE A 23 25.37 35.27 19.18
N ILE A 24 24.66 36.38 19.35
CA ILE A 24 23.25 36.50 18.92
C ILE A 24 23.14 36.32 17.40
N GLY A 25 24.04 36.93 16.63
CA GLY A 25 24.09 36.77 15.18
C GLY A 25 24.33 35.32 14.77
N ILE A 26 25.35 34.68 15.35
CA ILE A 26 25.70 33.27 15.04
C ILE A 26 24.56 32.32 15.42
N THR A 27 24.01 32.46 16.63
CA THR A 27 22.90 31.62 17.08
C THR A 27 21.65 31.82 16.24
N SER A 28 21.34 33.05 15.84
CA SER A 28 20.24 33.35 14.92
C SER A 28 20.41 32.64 13.57
N VAL A 29 21.60 32.70 12.97
CA VAL A 29 21.90 32.02 11.70
C VAL A 29 21.80 30.50 11.84
N SER A 30 22.35 29.93 12.92
CA SER A 30 22.25 28.49 13.19
C SER A 30 20.79 28.04 13.38
N ILE A 31 19.98 28.81 14.09
CA ILE A 31 18.55 28.51 14.31
C ILE A 31 17.78 28.53 12.98
N LEU A 32 17.99 29.55 12.14
CA LEU A 32 17.33 29.63 10.83
C LEU A 32 17.72 28.49 9.90
N CYS A 33 18.99 28.08 9.92
CA CYS A 33 19.48 26.93 9.15
C CYS A 33 18.83 25.61 9.60
N ALA A 34 18.70 25.41 10.92
CA ALA A 34 18.05 24.24 11.50
C ALA A 34 16.56 24.16 11.12
N ILE A 35 15.82 25.27 11.25
CA ILE A 35 14.39 25.34 10.86
C ILE A 35 14.20 25.01 9.39
N SER A 36 15.03 25.58 8.51
CA SER A 36 14.97 25.33 7.07
C SER A 36 15.25 23.87 6.73
N SER A 37 16.24 23.26 7.39
CA SER A 37 16.60 21.85 7.21
C SER A 37 15.47 20.91 7.64
N VAL A 38 14.85 21.17 8.80
CA VAL A 38 13.69 20.42 9.30
C VAL A 38 12.48 20.60 8.39
N TYR A 39 12.22 21.82 7.90
CA TYR A 39 11.13 22.08 6.95
C TYR A 39 11.30 21.32 5.64
N ILE A 40 12.51 21.33 5.05
CA ILE A 40 12.83 20.56 3.85
C ILE A 40 12.65 19.06 4.11
N TRP A 41 13.13 18.57 5.25
CA TRP A 41 12.98 17.17 5.64
C TRP A 41 11.51 16.77 5.80
N HIS A 42 10.69 17.58 6.48
CA HIS A 42 9.26 17.32 6.67
C HIS A 42 8.49 17.34 5.34
N ARG A 43 8.80 18.29 4.44
CA ARG A 43 8.21 18.31 3.09
C ARG A 43 8.60 17.07 2.29
N ASN A 44 9.84 16.60 2.42
CA ASN A 44 10.32 15.41 1.74
C ASN A 44 9.74 14.12 2.33
N ILE A 45 9.53 14.03 3.65
CA ILE A 45 8.95 12.83 4.26
C ILE A 45 7.47 12.66 3.85
N ALA A 46 6.70 13.76 3.80
CA ALA A 46 5.33 13.74 3.31
C ALA A 46 5.24 13.27 1.85
N LYS A 47 6.08 13.85 0.97
CA LYS A 47 6.18 13.43 -0.44
C LYS A 47 6.58 11.95 -0.59
N ARG A 48 7.48 11.44 0.26
CA ARG A 48 7.90 10.03 0.23
C ARG A 48 6.75 9.08 0.61
N GLN A 49 5.90 9.44 1.58
CA GLN A 49 4.72 8.65 1.93
C GLN A 49 3.73 8.60 0.76
N GLU A 50 3.43 9.74 0.17
CA GLU A 50 2.51 9.82 -0.97
C GLU A 50 3.01 9.00 -2.17
N ASN A 51 4.29 9.13 -2.52
CA ASN A 51 4.89 8.34 -3.59
C ASN A 51 4.82 6.83 -3.35
N ARG A 52 4.98 6.37 -2.10
CA ARG A 52 4.79 4.95 -1.75
C ARG A 52 3.34 4.50 -1.96
N ASN A 53 2.38 5.32 -1.53
CA ASN A 53 0.96 5.01 -1.72
C ASN A 53 0.58 4.97 -3.21
N ILE A 54 1.14 5.87 -4.02
CA ILE A 54 0.95 5.87 -5.47
C ILE A 54 1.57 4.62 -6.11
N ASP A 55 2.79 4.23 -5.73
CA ASP A 55 3.45 3.01 -6.23
C ASP A 55 2.65 1.75 -5.87
N GLN A 56 2.18 1.62 -4.62
CA GLN A 56 1.31 0.52 -4.21
C GLN A 56 0.02 0.47 -5.03
N ARG A 57 -0.66 1.61 -5.23
CA ARG A 57 -1.86 1.69 -6.09
C ARG A 57 -1.56 1.30 -7.54
N ASN A 58 -0.45 1.77 -8.09
CA ASN A 58 -0.04 1.44 -9.46
C ASN A 58 0.25 -0.06 -9.62
N ARG A 59 0.89 -0.70 -8.63
CA ARG A 59 1.13 -2.15 -8.63
C ARG A 59 -0.18 -2.94 -8.58
N ALA A 60 -1.08 -2.58 -7.68
CA ALA A 60 -2.41 -3.20 -7.60
C ALA A 60 -3.16 -3.04 -8.93
N GLN A 61 -3.15 -1.85 -9.53
CA GLN A 61 -3.79 -1.60 -10.81
C GLN A 61 -3.18 -2.43 -11.95
N ARG A 62 -1.85 -2.58 -11.99
CA ARG A 62 -1.17 -3.43 -12.99
C ARG A 62 -1.57 -4.90 -12.84
N MET A 63 -1.60 -5.41 -11.61
CA MET A 63 -2.05 -6.78 -11.33
C MET A 63 -3.49 -7.00 -11.79
N LEU A 64 -4.40 -6.12 -11.39
CA LEU A 64 -5.80 -6.15 -11.84
C LEU A 64 -5.93 -6.09 -13.37
N ASN A 65 -5.13 -5.26 -14.04
CA ASN A 65 -5.15 -5.16 -15.49
C ASN A 65 -4.66 -6.46 -16.15
N SER A 66 -3.64 -7.11 -15.60
CA SER A 66 -3.13 -8.39 -16.11
C SER A 66 -4.15 -9.53 -15.95
N GLU A 67 -4.81 -9.63 -14.80
CA GLU A 67 -5.87 -10.62 -14.56
C GLU A 67 -7.08 -10.38 -15.47
N ARG A 68 -7.48 -9.11 -15.65
CA ARG A 68 -8.55 -8.75 -16.60
C ARG A 68 -8.19 -9.10 -18.03
N HIS A 69 -6.92 -8.93 -18.41
CA HIS A 69 -6.44 -9.29 -19.75
C HIS A 69 -6.51 -10.81 -19.96
N ALA A 70 -5.98 -11.60 -19.02
CA ALA A 70 -6.08 -13.06 -19.03
C ALA A 70 -7.55 -13.54 -19.06
N TRP A 71 -8.44 -12.90 -18.29
CA TRP A 71 -9.87 -13.21 -18.29
C TRP A 71 -10.53 -12.93 -19.64
N ARG A 72 -10.20 -11.81 -20.30
CA ARG A 72 -10.73 -11.50 -21.63
C ARG A 72 -10.28 -12.52 -22.66
N LEU A 73 -8.98 -12.84 -22.68
CA LEU A 73 -8.44 -13.87 -23.57
C LEU A 73 -9.12 -15.22 -23.33
N TRP A 74 -9.37 -15.57 -22.07
CA TRP A 74 -10.11 -16.78 -21.73
C TRP A 74 -11.56 -16.76 -22.23
N THR A 75 -12.27 -15.63 -22.05
CA THR A 75 -13.65 -15.45 -22.52
C THR A 75 -13.74 -15.54 -24.05
N ASP A 76 -12.76 -14.98 -24.75
CA ASP A 76 -12.67 -14.98 -26.22
C ASP A 76 -12.16 -16.32 -26.80
N LYS A 77 -11.94 -17.34 -25.95
CA LYS A 77 -11.34 -18.64 -26.30
C LYS A 77 -9.94 -18.52 -26.94
N LYS A 78 -9.23 -17.43 -26.62
CA LYS A 78 -7.86 -17.10 -27.06
C LYS A 78 -6.84 -17.27 -25.95
N VAL A 79 -7.03 -18.27 -25.09
CA VAL A 79 -6.12 -18.55 -23.96
C VAL A 79 -4.69 -18.77 -24.43
N LEU A 80 -4.49 -19.39 -25.60
CA LEU A 80 -3.16 -19.65 -26.15
C LEU A 80 -2.37 -18.37 -26.46
N ASP A 81 -3.04 -17.23 -26.66
CA ASP A 81 -2.37 -15.94 -26.85
C ASP A 81 -1.72 -15.44 -25.54
N LEU A 82 -2.08 -16.02 -24.39
CA LEU A 82 -1.41 -15.80 -23.10
C LEU A 82 -0.13 -16.64 -22.96
N MET A 83 0.08 -17.62 -23.83
CA MET A 83 1.23 -18.53 -23.74
C MET A 83 2.49 -17.80 -24.17
N ASP A 84 3.47 -17.75 -23.26
CA ASP A 84 4.78 -17.16 -23.55
C ASP A 84 5.46 -17.90 -24.71
N GLU A 85 6.20 -17.17 -25.54
CA GLU A 85 6.92 -17.70 -26.70
C GLU A 85 7.89 -18.81 -26.28
N THR A 86 8.48 -18.69 -25.08
CA THR A 86 9.37 -19.70 -24.50
C THR A 86 8.70 -21.05 -24.22
N LEU A 87 7.36 -21.06 -24.09
CA LEU A 87 6.57 -22.26 -23.83
C LEU A 87 5.98 -22.86 -25.11
N GLN A 88 6.07 -22.18 -26.26
CA GLN A 88 5.50 -22.64 -27.53
C GLN A 88 6.09 -23.96 -28.02
N ASP A 89 7.38 -24.18 -27.79
CA ASP A 89 8.05 -25.40 -28.24
C ASP A 89 8.00 -26.54 -27.20
N THR A 90 7.72 -26.23 -25.93
CA THR A 90 7.83 -27.18 -24.82
C THR A 90 6.48 -27.59 -24.23
N CYS A 91 5.45 -26.76 -24.36
CA CYS A 91 4.15 -26.98 -23.75
C CYS A 91 3.11 -27.42 -24.79
N ILE A 92 2.42 -28.52 -24.51
CA ILE A 92 1.29 -28.97 -25.32
C ILE A 92 0.12 -28.01 -25.10
N ALA A 93 -0.44 -27.45 -26.19
CA ALA A 93 -1.52 -26.47 -26.14
C ALA A 93 -2.71 -26.87 -25.24
N ASN A 94 -3.13 -28.15 -25.29
CA ASN A 94 -4.20 -28.66 -24.45
C ASN A 94 -3.84 -28.64 -22.94
N GLN A 95 -2.59 -28.95 -22.60
CA GLN A 95 -2.11 -28.86 -21.22
C GLN A 95 -2.06 -27.41 -20.75
N PHE A 96 -1.63 -26.47 -21.62
CA PHE A 96 -1.63 -25.06 -21.29
C PHE A 96 -3.04 -24.53 -21.01
N VAL A 97 -4.01 -24.82 -21.90
CA VAL A 97 -5.40 -24.40 -21.72
C VAL A 97 -5.99 -24.99 -20.44
N LYS A 98 -5.68 -26.26 -20.14
CA LYS A 98 -6.08 -26.92 -18.89
C LYS A 98 -5.49 -26.23 -17.66
N CYS A 99 -4.18 -25.96 -17.67
CA CYS A 99 -3.49 -25.24 -16.60
C CYS A 99 -4.05 -23.83 -16.39
N ALA A 100 -4.30 -23.09 -17.48
CA ALA A 100 -4.92 -21.78 -17.42
C ALA A 100 -6.32 -21.85 -16.80
N ASN A 101 -7.13 -22.84 -17.18
CA ASN A 101 -8.47 -23.03 -16.62
C ASN A 101 -8.42 -23.30 -15.11
N ILE A 102 -7.52 -24.18 -14.66
CA ILE A 102 -7.29 -24.46 -13.25
C ILE A 102 -6.79 -23.20 -12.51
N GLY A 103 -5.88 -22.44 -13.13
CA GLY A 103 -5.39 -21.17 -12.60
C GLY A 103 -6.51 -20.16 -12.37
N LEU A 104 -7.45 -20.05 -13.32
CA LEU A 104 -8.65 -19.22 -13.17
C LEU A 104 -9.58 -19.72 -12.04
N LEU A 105 -9.71 -21.04 -11.84
CA LEU A 105 -10.48 -21.60 -10.72
C LEU A 105 -9.88 -21.23 -9.35
N CYS A 106 -8.54 -21.16 -9.25
CA CYS A 106 -7.85 -20.83 -8.01
C CYS A 106 -8.05 -19.37 -7.56
N VAL A 107 -8.30 -18.46 -8.50
CA VAL A 107 -8.46 -17.01 -8.25
C VAL A 107 -9.92 -16.55 -8.19
N GLN A 108 -10.85 -17.49 -8.05
CA GLN A 108 -12.27 -17.17 -7.91
C GLN A 108 -12.57 -16.33 -6.67
N GLU A 109 -13.61 -15.51 -6.78
CA GLU A 109 -14.08 -14.65 -5.70
C GLU A 109 -14.50 -15.44 -4.47
N ASN A 110 -15.46 -16.34 -4.67
CA ASN A 110 -16.01 -17.13 -3.61
C ASN A 110 -14.99 -18.20 -3.17
N PRO A 111 -14.57 -18.21 -1.89
CA PRO A 111 -13.64 -19.23 -1.40
C PRO A 111 -14.19 -20.66 -1.53
N GLY A 112 -15.52 -20.83 -1.50
CA GLY A 112 -16.16 -22.14 -1.68
C GLY A 112 -16.06 -22.71 -3.09
N ASP A 113 -15.85 -21.87 -4.11
CA ASP A 113 -15.66 -22.32 -5.50
C ASP A 113 -14.17 -22.59 -5.83
N ARG A 114 -13.24 -22.28 -4.92
CA ARG A 114 -11.81 -22.54 -5.13
C ARG A 114 -11.50 -24.03 -4.92
N PRO A 115 -10.83 -24.70 -5.87
CA PRO A 115 -10.45 -26.09 -5.68
C PRO A 115 -9.44 -26.23 -4.55
N THR A 116 -9.57 -27.27 -3.73
CA THR A 116 -8.54 -27.63 -2.75
C THR A 116 -7.26 -28.04 -3.48
N MET A 117 -6.09 -27.88 -2.83
CA MET A 117 -4.80 -28.22 -3.44
C MET A 117 -4.75 -29.69 -3.93
N MET A 118 -5.40 -30.61 -3.20
CA MET A 118 -5.56 -32.00 -3.62
C MET A 118 -6.37 -32.13 -4.93
N ASN A 119 -7.44 -31.36 -5.07
CA ASN A 119 -8.24 -31.35 -6.30
C ASN A 119 -7.47 -30.74 -7.46
N VAL A 120 -6.65 -29.71 -7.23
CA VAL A 120 -5.76 -29.12 -8.24
C VAL A 120 -4.79 -30.17 -8.80
N ILE A 121 -4.14 -30.95 -7.94
CA ILE A 121 -3.21 -32.01 -8.36
C ILE A 121 -3.95 -33.06 -9.19
N LYS A 122 -5.10 -33.54 -8.71
CA LYS A 122 -5.93 -34.51 -9.45
C LYS A 122 -6.40 -33.97 -10.79
N MET A 123 -6.79 -32.70 -10.84
CA MET A 123 -7.20 -32.02 -12.07
C MET A 123 -6.04 -31.95 -13.06
N LEU A 124 -4.81 -31.70 -12.60
CA LEU A 124 -3.63 -31.69 -13.46
C LEU A 124 -3.29 -33.10 -13.99
N ASP A 125 -3.30 -34.10 -13.11
CA ASP A 125 -2.88 -35.48 -13.39
C ASP A 125 -3.86 -36.24 -14.31
N ILE A 126 -5.17 -36.03 -14.13
CA ILE A 126 -6.19 -36.76 -14.89
C ILE A 126 -6.54 -35.99 -16.16
N GLU A 127 -6.24 -36.58 -17.32
CA GLU A 127 -6.39 -35.95 -18.64
C GLU A 127 -7.85 -35.68 -19.06
N THR A 128 -8.82 -36.41 -18.49
CA THR A 128 -10.24 -36.44 -18.89
C THR A 128 -11.21 -35.77 -17.92
N VAL A 129 -10.74 -35.06 -16.89
CA VAL A 129 -11.65 -34.36 -15.96
C VAL A 129 -12.32 -33.19 -16.68
N ASN A 130 -13.65 -33.25 -16.80
CA ASN A 130 -14.46 -32.09 -17.18
C ASN A 130 -14.29 -31.01 -16.11
N LEU A 131 -13.39 -30.06 -16.37
CA LEU A 131 -13.13 -28.95 -15.48
C LEU A 131 -14.37 -28.04 -15.43
N PRO A 132 -14.80 -27.62 -14.23
CA PRO A 132 -15.86 -26.64 -14.12
C PRO A 132 -15.43 -25.34 -14.81
N THR A 133 -16.40 -24.66 -15.41
CA THR A 133 -16.15 -23.36 -16.04
C THR A 133 -15.87 -22.33 -14.93
N PRO A 134 -14.71 -21.65 -14.95
CA PRO A 134 -14.41 -20.62 -13.97
C PRO A 134 -15.44 -19.49 -14.05
N LYS A 135 -15.87 -19.04 -12.87
CA LYS A 135 -16.71 -17.85 -12.71
C LYS A 135 -15.83 -16.61 -12.59
N ARG A 136 -16.45 -15.44 -12.74
CA ARG A 136 -15.78 -14.14 -12.66
C ARG A 136 -14.96 -14.05 -11.36
N ALA A 137 -13.67 -13.70 -11.49
CA ALA A 137 -12.76 -13.58 -10.36
C ALA A 137 -13.12 -12.41 -9.43
N ALA A 138 -12.65 -12.45 -8.17
CA ALA A 138 -12.92 -11.44 -7.12
C ALA A 138 -12.58 -10.00 -7.52
N PHE A 139 -11.64 -9.88 -8.45
CA PHE A 139 -10.97 -8.66 -8.83
C PHE A 139 -11.83 -7.68 -9.65
N PHE A 140 -13.06 -8.07 -9.99
CA PHE A 140 -14.00 -7.22 -10.72
C PHE A 140 -14.82 -6.26 -9.82
N ILE A 141 -14.86 -6.46 -8.49
CA ILE A 141 -15.75 -5.71 -7.59
C ILE A 141 -15.22 -4.32 -7.18
N GLY A 142 -13.97 -3.98 -7.49
CA GLY A 142 -13.38 -2.71 -7.06
C GLY A 142 -13.85 -1.43 -7.78
N ARG A 143 -14.86 -1.47 -8.67
CA ARG A 143 -15.29 -0.26 -9.42
C ARG A 143 -16.80 -0.05 -9.61
N ASP A 144 -17.65 -0.91 -9.07
CA ASP A 144 -19.11 -0.74 -9.15
C ASP A 144 -19.72 -0.17 -7.86
N HIS A 145 -18.93 0.48 -6.99
CA HIS A 145 -19.48 1.43 -6.01
C HIS A 145 -19.78 2.78 -6.67
N SER A 146 -20.60 2.75 -7.71
CA SER A 146 -21.26 3.93 -8.27
C SER A 146 -22.69 3.60 -8.69
N LYS A 147 -23.40 2.82 -7.87
CA LYS A 147 -24.85 2.88 -7.86
C LYS A 147 -25.44 2.51 -6.50
N ALA A 148 -25.87 3.56 -5.81
CA ALA A 148 -26.89 3.61 -4.77
C ALA A 148 -26.72 2.66 -3.57
N THR A 149 -26.31 3.20 -2.44
CA THR A 149 -27.20 3.32 -1.27
C THR A 149 -26.72 4.52 -0.46
N SER A 150 -27.53 5.57 -0.48
CA SER A 150 -27.56 6.62 0.53
C SER A 150 -27.76 6.02 1.92
N SER A 151 -27.19 6.68 2.92
CA SER A 151 -27.42 6.60 4.37
C SER A 151 -26.21 6.09 5.19
N ASP A 152 -25.62 7.08 5.85
CA ASP A 152 -25.04 7.05 7.20
C ASP A 152 -23.64 6.44 7.42
N GLN A 153 -22.65 7.34 7.46
CA GLN A 153 -21.66 7.34 8.55
C GLN A 153 -22.32 7.89 9.83
N PRO A 154 -21.80 7.66 11.05
CA PRO A 154 -20.41 7.43 11.43
C PRO A 154 -20.25 6.12 12.26
N GLU A 155 -19.13 5.65 12.80
CA GLU A 155 -18.12 6.33 13.59
C GLU A 155 -17.03 5.31 13.98
N SER A 156 -15.79 5.77 14.10
CA SER A 156 -14.63 5.00 14.56
C SER A 156 -14.67 4.80 16.07
N ASN A 157 -14.67 3.55 16.54
CA ASN A 157 -14.35 3.22 17.93
C ASN A 157 -13.00 2.48 18.00
N ASN A 158 -11.97 3.25 18.28
CA ASN A 158 -10.69 2.84 18.83
C ASN A 158 -10.90 2.23 20.23
N VAL A 159 -10.83 0.90 20.33
CA VAL A 159 -10.81 0.20 21.63
C VAL A 159 -9.39 0.25 22.20
N LEU A 160 -9.22 1.10 23.22
CA LEU A 160 -8.08 1.09 24.13
C LEU A 160 -8.25 -0.12 25.07
N THR A 161 -7.37 -1.11 25.01
CA THR A 161 -7.32 -2.23 25.97
C THR A 161 -6.61 -1.77 27.24
N ASN A 162 -7.36 -1.34 28.24
CA ASN A 162 -6.87 -1.30 29.62
C ASN A 162 -7.27 -2.60 30.32
N THR A 163 -6.32 -3.52 30.41
CA THR A 163 -6.40 -4.74 31.21
C THR A 163 -6.40 -4.36 32.70
N LEU A 164 -7.53 -4.58 33.37
CA LEU A 164 -7.60 -4.74 34.82
C LEU A 164 -7.86 -6.23 35.06
N GLU A 165 -6.91 -6.91 35.68
CA GLU A 165 -7.15 -8.23 36.27
C GLU A 165 -6.62 -8.21 37.69
N GLY A 166 -7.55 -8.27 38.64
CA GLY A 166 -7.27 -8.40 40.06
C GLY A 166 -7.33 -9.86 40.48
N ARG A 167 -6.39 -10.26 41.33
CA ARG A 167 -6.62 -11.15 42.47
C ARG A 167 -5.53 -10.93 43.51
#